data_AF-A0A0C5JAH7-F1
#
_entry.id   AF-A0A0C5JAH7-F1
#
_cell.length_a   1.000
_cell.length_b   1.000
_cell.length_c   1.000
_cell.angle_alpha   90.00
_cell.angle_beta   90.00
_cell.angle_gamma   90.00
#
_symmetry.space_group_name_H-M   'P 1'
#
loop_
_entity.id
_entity.type
_entity.pdbx_description
1 polymer ?
#
loop_
_entity_poly.entity_id
_entity_poly.type
_entity_poly.pdbx_seq_one_letter_code
_entity_poly.pdbx_strand_id
1 'polypeptide(L)'
;MTLWAVAQKRGVAAAELIPQAIRGYQRLIDYLQSNGKSRIVLFGSILPTVSDEQQTFQLEPLRRNASADQRQRTALALAFNQQLQVLAKDAGLDYLDMTQETLDEKTGLVNQAFVIRDRIDHHQSQAMIAPFGCAKLLETSALNG
;
A
#
# COMPACT_ATOMS: atom_id res chain seq x y z
N MET A 1 -6.50 7.56 8.96
CA MET A 1 -6.42 8.87 8.27
C MET A 1 -5.43 8.73 7.13
N THR A 2 -5.77 9.14 5.90
CA THR A 2 -4.92 8.98 4.70
C THR A 2 -3.82 10.06 4.65
N LEU A 3 -2.67 9.79 4.01
CA LEU A 3 -1.62 10.81 3.82
C LEU A 3 -2.17 12.08 3.16
N TRP A 4 -3.09 11.93 2.20
CA TRP A 4 -3.75 13.04 1.52
C TRP A 4 -4.52 13.98 2.44
N ALA A 5 -5.30 13.45 3.38
CA ALA A 5 -6.04 14.27 4.34
C ALA A 5 -5.08 15.07 5.25
N VAL A 6 -3.91 14.51 5.56
CA VAL A 6 -2.86 15.21 6.32
C VAL A 6 -2.18 16.27 5.47
N ALA A 7 -1.87 15.96 4.22
CA ALA A 7 -1.20 16.85 3.28
C ALA A 7 -2.05 18.10 3.01
N GLN A 8 -3.35 17.91 2.77
CA GLN A 8 -4.32 18.99 2.57
C GLN A 8 -4.43 19.90 3.80
N LYS A 9 -4.49 19.32 5.01
CA LYS A 9 -4.52 20.10 6.26
C LYS A 9 -3.24 20.91 6.49
N ARG A 10 -2.10 20.44 5.98
CA ARG A 10 -0.77 21.05 6.15
C ARG A 10 -0.35 21.95 4.99
N GLY A 11 -1.07 21.94 3.87
CA GLY A 11 -0.70 22.68 2.66
C GLY A 11 0.58 22.18 2.00
N VAL A 12 0.88 20.87 2.10
CA VAL A 12 2.08 20.24 1.50
C VAL A 12 1.69 19.17 0.49
N ALA A 13 2.61 18.74 -0.37
CA ALA A 13 2.36 17.59 -1.23
C ALA A 13 2.33 16.28 -0.40
N ALA A 14 1.45 15.34 -0.76
CA ALA A 14 1.34 14.08 -0.01
C ALA A 14 2.62 13.25 -0.03
N ALA A 15 3.42 13.35 -1.09
CA ALA A 15 4.73 12.70 -1.20
C ALA A 15 5.72 13.19 -0.12
N GLU A 16 5.64 14.46 0.30
CA GLU A 16 6.50 15.02 1.36
C GLU A 16 6.25 14.37 2.73
N LEU A 17 5.10 13.70 2.89
CA LEU A 17 4.75 12.99 4.11
C LEU A 17 5.27 11.54 4.14
N ILE A 18 5.75 11.00 3.01
CA ILE A 18 6.29 9.63 2.94
C ILE A 18 7.43 9.42 3.94
N PRO A 19 8.47 10.28 4.02
CA PRO A 19 9.54 10.07 4.99
C PRO A 19 9.05 10.02 6.44
N GLN A 20 8.03 10.82 6.80
CA GLN A 20 7.44 10.78 8.13
C GLN A 20 6.70 9.46 8.37
N ALA A 21 5.96 8.96 7.38
CA ALA A 21 5.26 7.68 7.46
C ALA A 21 6.26 6.52 7.62
N ILE A 22 7.32 6.49 6.81
CA ILE A 22 8.39 5.47 6.86
C ILE A 22 9.10 5.46 8.22
N ARG A 23 9.40 6.64 8.81
CA ARG A 23 9.91 6.71 10.19
C ARG A 23 8.98 6.08 11.21
N GLY A 24 7.66 6.10 10.97
CA GLY A 24 6.68 5.39 11.80
C GLY A 24 6.86 3.87 11.74
N TYR A 25 7.06 3.33 10.54
CA TYR A 25 7.35 1.90 10.35
C TYR A 25 8.68 1.51 10.99
N GLN A 26 9.75 2.30 10.82
CA GLN A 26 11.04 2.05 11.48
C GLN A 26 10.87 1.91 12.99
N ARG A 27 10.17 2.86 13.65
CA ARG A 27 9.93 2.78 15.10
C ARG A 27 9.15 1.53 15.52
N LEU A 28 8.20 1.10 14.70
CA LEU A 28 7.45 -0.13 14.97
C LEU A 28 8.34 -1.37 14.82
N ILE A 29 9.19 -1.41 13.80
CA ILE A 29 10.16 -2.49 13.57
C ILE A 29 11.12 -2.58 14.76
N ASP A 30 11.73 -1.46 15.15
CA ASP A 30 12.65 -1.39 16.29
C ASP A 30 11.98 -1.89 17.58
N TYR A 31 10.74 -1.48 17.81
CA TYR A 31 9.93 -1.95 18.93
C TYR A 31 9.70 -3.46 18.86
N LEU A 32 9.32 -4.02 17.71
CA LEU A 32 9.08 -5.46 17.57
C LEU A 32 10.38 -6.27 17.78
N GLN A 33 11.49 -5.83 17.20
CA GLN A 33 12.79 -6.49 17.34
C GLN A 33 13.29 -6.46 18.79
N SER A 34 13.21 -5.31 19.46
CA SER A 34 13.55 -5.18 20.89
C SER A 34 12.66 -6.04 21.81
N ASN A 35 11.45 -6.38 21.38
CA ASN A 35 10.54 -7.31 22.07
C ASN A 35 10.70 -8.77 21.61
N GLY A 36 11.84 -9.10 21.00
CA GLY A 36 12.23 -10.47 20.66
C GLY A 36 11.44 -11.07 19.49
N LYS A 37 10.77 -10.26 18.66
CA LYS A 37 10.15 -10.76 17.42
C LYS A 37 11.26 -11.12 16.43
N SER A 38 11.44 -12.42 16.21
CA SER A 38 12.52 -12.97 15.38
C SER A 38 12.20 -12.98 13.88
N ARG A 39 10.92 -12.92 13.50
CA ARG A 39 10.49 -12.93 12.10
C ARG A 39 9.46 -11.84 11.86
N ILE A 40 9.85 -10.85 11.07
CA ILE A 40 9.00 -9.72 10.67
C ILE A 40 9.05 -9.66 9.14
N VAL A 41 7.88 -9.59 8.51
CA VAL A 41 7.72 -9.44 7.07
C VAL A 41 6.97 -8.14 6.82
N LEU A 42 7.52 -7.26 5.97
CA LEU A 42 6.83 -6.04 5.55
C LEU A 42 6.06 -6.31 4.26
N PHE A 43 4.80 -5.87 4.23
CA PHE A 43 3.97 -5.94 3.04
C PHE A 43 3.80 -4.55 2.42
N GLY A 44 3.99 -4.48 1.11
CA GLY A 44 3.63 -3.31 0.32
C GLY A 44 2.14 -2.97 0.44
N SER A 45 1.81 -1.69 0.32
CA SER A 45 0.43 -1.24 0.19
C SER A 45 -0.16 -1.74 -1.13
N ILE A 46 -1.44 -2.08 -1.11
CA ILE A 46 -2.23 -2.37 -2.32
C ILE A 46 -2.42 -1.12 -3.18
N LEU A 47 -2.68 -1.33 -4.47
CA LEU A 47 -3.03 -0.25 -5.39
C LEU A 47 -4.47 0.26 -5.11
N PRO A 48 -4.72 1.57 -5.21
CA PRO A 48 -6.05 2.14 -5.02
C PRO A 48 -7.07 1.60 -6.02
N THR A 49 -8.21 1.12 -5.52
CA THR A 49 -9.28 0.50 -6.30
C THR A 49 -10.44 1.43 -6.65
N VAL A 50 -10.63 2.50 -5.87
CA VAL A 50 -11.73 3.44 -6.05
C VAL A 50 -11.43 4.38 -7.22
N SER A 51 -12.25 4.35 -8.27
CA SER A 51 -12.13 5.26 -9.42
C SER A 51 -12.45 6.72 -9.06
N ASP A 52 -12.15 7.64 -9.98
CA ASP A 52 -12.44 9.07 -9.78
C ASP A 52 -13.94 9.36 -9.76
N GLU A 53 -14.73 8.60 -10.53
CA GLU A 53 -16.19 8.67 -10.49
C GLU A 53 -16.72 8.19 -9.12
N GLN A 54 -16.22 7.03 -8.65
CA GLN A 54 -16.60 6.45 -7.36
C GLN A 54 -16.18 7.30 -6.17
N GLN A 55 -15.12 8.11 -6.31
CA GLN A 55 -14.60 8.99 -5.28
C GLN A 55 -15.68 9.92 -4.71
N THR A 56 -16.55 10.44 -5.58
CA THR A 56 -17.62 11.39 -5.21
C THR A 56 -18.73 10.74 -4.38
N PHE A 57 -18.92 9.43 -4.52
CA PHE A 57 -19.94 8.64 -3.83
C PHE A 57 -19.46 8.04 -2.50
N GLN A 58 -18.21 8.32 -2.09
CA GLN A 58 -17.70 7.82 -0.83
C GLN A 58 -18.45 8.38 0.37
N LEU A 59 -18.80 7.53 1.34
CA LEU A 59 -19.53 7.94 2.54
C LEU A 59 -18.68 8.84 3.45
N GLU A 60 -17.38 8.56 3.55
CA GLU A 60 -16.45 9.27 4.42
C GLU A 60 -16.05 10.65 3.83
N PRO A 61 -16.36 11.78 4.49
CA PRO A 61 -16.07 13.11 3.95
C PRO A 61 -14.59 13.36 3.66
N LEU A 62 -13.69 12.86 4.54
CA LEU A 62 -12.25 12.97 4.33
C LEU A 62 -11.76 12.21 3.10
N ARG A 63 -12.46 11.14 2.72
CA ARG A 63 -12.15 10.39 1.51
C ARG A 63 -12.76 11.11 0.32
N ARG A 64 -14.05 11.47 0.37
CA ARG A 64 -14.76 12.19 -0.70
C ARG A 64 -14.06 13.48 -1.12
N ASN A 65 -13.53 14.24 -0.17
CA ASN A 65 -12.91 15.54 -0.41
C ASN A 65 -11.42 15.47 -0.79
N ALA A 66 -10.82 14.27 -0.90
CA ALA A 66 -9.46 14.16 -1.37
C ALA A 66 -9.39 14.61 -2.84
N SER A 67 -8.60 15.63 -3.13
CA SER A 67 -8.46 16.23 -4.47
C SER A 67 -7.63 15.38 -5.44
N ALA A 68 -7.11 14.23 -4.98
CA ALA A 68 -6.22 13.40 -5.77
C ALA A 68 -6.98 12.37 -6.60
N ASP A 69 -6.69 12.32 -7.90
CA ASP A 69 -7.23 11.30 -8.80
C ASP A 69 -6.64 9.91 -8.51
N GLN A 70 -7.16 8.87 -9.15
CA GLN A 70 -6.73 7.49 -8.94
C GLN A 70 -5.27 7.31 -9.36
N ARG A 71 -4.82 8.00 -10.41
CA ARG A 71 -3.44 7.92 -10.90
C ARG A 71 -2.45 8.50 -9.89
N GLN A 72 -2.75 9.67 -9.32
CA GLN A 72 -1.98 10.32 -8.28
C GLN A 72 -1.93 9.47 -7.02
N ARG A 73 -3.05 8.85 -6.64
CA ARG A 73 -3.09 7.91 -5.51
C ARG A 73 -2.25 6.66 -5.78
N THR A 74 -2.30 6.12 -7.00
CA THR A 74 -1.47 4.97 -7.42
C THR A 74 0.01 5.32 -7.40
N ALA A 75 0.40 6.47 -7.94
CA ALA A 75 1.79 6.93 -7.92
C ALA A 75 2.31 7.09 -6.48
N LEU A 76 1.49 7.62 -5.57
CA LEU A 76 1.85 7.74 -4.16
C LEU A 76 2.02 6.37 -3.49
N ALA A 77 1.14 5.41 -3.78
CA ALA A 77 1.25 4.05 -3.24
C ALA A 77 2.53 3.36 -3.72
N LEU A 78 2.87 3.48 -5.01
CA LEU A 78 4.11 2.93 -5.58
C LEU A 78 5.36 3.57 -4.95
N ALA A 79 5.37 4.90 -4.82
CA ALA A 79 6.48 5.62 -4.18
C ALA A 79 6.63 5.22 -2.69
N PHE A 80 5.52 5.03 -1.99
CA PHE A 80 5.53 4.57 -0.61
C PHE A 80 6.08 3.14 -0.49
N ASN A 81 5.63 2.22 -1.35
CA ASN A 81 6.09 0.83 -1.38
C ASN A 81 7.58 0.73 -1.68
N GLN A 82 8.10 1.55 -2.60
CA GLN A 82 9.53 1.62 -2.87
C GLN A 82 10.34 1.99 -1.61
N GLN A 83 9.87 2.98 -0.84
CA GLN A 83 10.53 3.37 0.41
C GLN A 83 10.39 2.28 1.50
N LEU A 84 9.26 1.56 1.52
CA LEU A 84 9.05 0.45 2.44
C LEU A 84 9.96 -0.74 2.13
N GLN A 85 10.22 -1.01 0.84
CA GLN A 85 11.18 -2.01 0.39
C GLN A 85 12.60 -1.67 0.81
N VAL A 86 13.02 -0.40 0.65
CA VAL A 86 14.32 0.08 1.12
C VAL A 86 14.43 -0.10 2.63
N LEU A 87 13.41 0.30 3.38
CA LEU A 87 13.36 0.12 4.83
C LEU A 87 13.49 -1.36 5.25
N ALA A 88 12.76 -2.27 4.60
CA ALA A 88 12.86 -3.70 4.86
C ALA A 88 14.28 -4.22 4.63
N LYS A 89 14.89 -3.84 3.50
CA LYS A 89 16.26 -4.23 3.16
C LYS A 89 17.27 -3.75 4.19
N ASP A 90 17.18 -2.47 4.58
CA ASP A 90 18.10 -1.86 5.55
C ASP A 90 17.95 -2.48 6.95
N ALA A 91 16.74 -2.92 7.31
CA ALA A 91 16.46 -3.61 8.57
C ALA A 91 16.72 -5.12 8.53
N GLY A 92 17.17 -5.68 7.39
CA GLY A 92 17.39 -7.12 7.21
C GLY A 92 16.10 -7.95 7.27
N LEU A 93 14.98 -7.39 6.82
CA LEU A 93 13.66 -8.01 6.84
C LEU A 93 13.21 -8.44 5.45
N ASP A 94 12.34 -9.45 5.41
CA ASP A 94 11.64 -9.84 4.19
C ASP A 94 10.63 -8.77 3.78
N TYR A 95 10.55 -8.51 2.46
CA TYR A 95 9.57 -7.61 1.86
C TYR A 95 8.73 -8.34 0.82
N LEU A 96 7.41 -8.25 0.95
CA LEU A 96 6.45 -8.83 0.00
C LEU A 96 5.59 -7.73 -0.63
N ASP A 97 5.46 -7.76 -1.95
CA ASP A 97 4.67 -6.81 -2.71
C ASP A 97 3.94 -7.53 -3.84
N MET A 98 2.71 -7.07 -4.12
CA MET A 98 1.82 -7.59 -5.15
C MET A 98 1.42 -6.52 -6.17
N THR A 99 2.05 -5.34 -6.11
CA THR A 99 1.74 -4.23 -7.01
C THR A 99 2.02 -4.58 -8.46
N GLN A 100 3.09 -5.33 -8.76
CA GLN A 100 3.40 -5.75 -10.13
C GLN A 100 2.30 -6.65 -10.72
N GLU A 101 1.79 -7.60 -9.93
CA GLU A 101 0.75 -8.55 -10.36
C GLU A 101 -0.62 -7.89 -10.49
N THR A 102 -0.87 -6.83 -9.70
CA THR A 102 -2.16 -6.15 -9.66
C THR A 102 -2.22 -4.87 -10.51
N LEU A 103 -1.10 -4.43 -11.08
CA LEU A 103 -1.02 -3.27 -11.98
C LEU A 103 -1.44 -3.68 -13.40
N ASP A 104 -2.24 -2.85 -14.04
CA ASP A 104 -2.42 -2.87 -15.49
C ASP A 104 -1.37 -1.93 -16.12
N GLU A 105 -0.39 -2.51 -16.80
CA GLU A 105 0.72 -1.78 -17.44
C GLU A 105 0.25 -0.77 -18.48
N LYS A 106 -0.90 -1.00 -19.13
CA LYS A 106 -1.41 -0.08 -20.17
C LYS A 106 -1.99 1.18 -19.55
N THR A 107 -2.71 1.05 -18.45
CA THR A 107 -3.39 2.18 -17.81
C THR A 107 -2.55 2.81 -16.70
N GLY A 108 -1.60 2.07 -16.13
CA GLY A 108 -0.84 2.44 -14.94
C GLY A 108 -1.70 2.49 -13.67
N LEU A 109 -2.85 1.80 -13.67
CA LEU A 109 -3.79 1.72 -12.55
C LEU A 109 -3.97 0.25 -12.14
N VAL A 110 -4.74 0.01 -11.08
CA VAL A 110 -5.08 -1.37 -10.72
C VAL A 110 -5.83 -2.07 -11.86
N ASN A 111 -5.45 -3.30 -12.15
CA ASN A 111 -6.15 -4.15 -13.10
C ASN A 111 -7.55 -4.48 -12.57
N GLN A 112 -8.56 -4.28 -13.41
CA GLN A 112 -9.98 -4.44 -13.06
C GLN A 112 -10.36 -5.85 -12.63
N ALA A 113 -9.54 -6.86 -12.94
CA ALA A 113 -9.71 -8.21 -12.40
C ALA A 113 -9.56 -8.25 -10.88
N PHE A 114 -8.78 -7.34 -10.28
CA PHE A 114 -8.53 -7.25 -8.84
C PHE A 114 -9.47 -6.26 -8.13
N VAL A 115 -10.42 -5.65 -8.83
CA VAL A 115 -11.39 -4.71 -8.25
C VAL A 115 -12.69 -5.45 -7.92
N ILE A 116 -13.28 -5.15 -6.75
CA ILE A 116 -14.60 -5.66 -6.37
C ILE A 116 -15.66 -4.83 -7.10
N ARG A 117 -16.47 -5.46 -7.96
CA ARG A 117 -17.34 -4.75 -8.92
C ARG A 117 -18.62 -4.17 -8.32
N ASP A 118 -19.21 -4.88 -7.34
CA ASP A 118 -20.57 -4.58 -6.89
C ASP A 118 -20.65 -3.56 -5.74
N ARG A 119 -19.52 -2.96 -5.35
CA ARG A 119 -19.45 -1.96 -4.28
C ARG A 119 -18.22 -1.08 -4.38
N ILE A 120 -18.29 0.11 -3.79
CA ILE A 120 -17.11 0.96 -3.57
C ILE A 120 -16.31 0.36 -2.41
N ASP A 121 -15.24 -0.35 -2.74
CA ASP A 121 -14.33 -0.95 -1.77
C ASP A 121 -12.91 -0.42 -1.98
N HIS A 122 -12.21 -0.14 -0.88
CA HIS A 122 -10.79 0.25 -0.91
C HIS A 122 -9.85 -0.95 -0.91
N HIS A 123 -10.39 -2.16 -0.70
CA HIS A 123 -9.64 -3.39 -0.81
C HIS A 123 -9.66 -3.91 -2.24
N GLN A 124 -8.56 -4.52 -2.66
CA GLN A 124 -8.54 -5.41 -3.81
C GLN A 124 -9.30 -6.71 -3.50
N SER A 125 -9.78 -7.38 -4.54
CA SER A 125 -10.50 -8.65 -4.44
C SER A 125 -9.64 -9.71 -3.76
N GLN A 126 -10.07 -10.15 -2.57
CA GLN A 126 -9.35 -11.14 -1.77
C GLN A 126 -9.18 -12.46 -2.52
N ALA A 127 -10.24 -12.91 -3.20
CA ALA A 127 -10.21 -14.13 -4.01
C ALA A 127 -9.15 -14.09 -5.11
N MET A 128 -8.91 -12.90 -5.68
CA MET A 128 -7.95 -12.73 -6.78
C MET A 128 -6.53 -12.51 -6.27
N ILE A 129 -6.35 -11.83 -5.14
CA ILE A 129 -5.02 -11.49 -4.61
C ILE A 129 -4.42 -12.58 -3.71
N ALA A 130 -5.25 -13.36 -3.03
CA ALA A 130 -4.78 -14.37 -2.07
C ALA A 130 -3.81 -15.39 -2.68
N PRO A 131 -4.01 -15.93 -3.90
CA PRO A 131 -3.05 -16.86 -4.50
C PRO A 131 -1.63 -16.29 -4.62
N PHE A 132 -1.50 -15.01 -4.99
CA PHE A 132 -0.21 -14.33 -5.11
C PHE A 132 0.44 -14.11 -3.73
N GLY A 133 -0.35 -13.68 -2.75
CA GLY A 133 0.13 -13.50 -1.37
C GLY A 133 0.60 -14.81 -0.75
N CYS A 134 -0.15 -15.90 -0.95
CA CYS A 134 0.23 -17.24 -0.49
C CYS A 134 1.52 -17.73 -1.15
N ALA A 135 1.66 -17.60 -2.48
CA ALA A 135 2.86 -18.01 -3.20
C ALA A 135 4.11 -17.30 -2.65
N LYS A 136 4.04 -15.96 -2.51
CA LYS A 136 5.14 -15.16 -1.98
C LYS A 136 5.51 -15.53 -0.54
N LEU A 137 4.53 -15.75 0.32
CA LEU A 137 4.77 -16.18 1.71
C LEU A 137 5.44 -17.56 1.80
N LEU A 138 5.07 -18.48 0.90
CA LEU A 138 5.68 -19.81 0.84
C LEU A 138 7.13 -19.73 0.36
N GLU A 139 7.41 -18.94 -0.68
CA GLU A 139 8.77 -18.68 -1.17
C GLU A 139 9.67 -18.12 -0.06
N THR A 140 9.20 -17.10 0.67
CA THR A 140 9.93 -16.52 1.80
C THR A 140 10.14 -17.52 2.95
N SER A 141 9.20 -18.44 3.15
CA SER A 141 9.33 -19.46 4.20
C SER A 141 10.29 -20.58 3.80
N ALA A 142 10.35 -20.94 2.53
CA ALA A 142 11.27 -21.95 2.00
C ALA A 142 12.73 -21.47 1.97
N LEU A 143 12.98 -20.17 1.79
CA LEU A 143 14.32 -19.58 1.85
C LEU A 143 14.93 -19.54 3.27
N ASN A 144 14.09 -19.69 4.29
CA ASN A 144 14.46 -19.57 5.70
C ASN A 144 14.38 -20.91 6.47
N GLY A 145 14.16 -22.03 5.77
CA GLY A 145 14.00 -23.37 6.32
C GLY A 145 15.19 -24.30 6.11
#